data_AF-A0A1H7BP21-F1
#
_entry.id   AF-A0A1H7BP21-F1
#
_cell.length_a   1.000
_cell.length_b   1.000
_cell.length_c   1.000
_cell.angle_alpha   90.00
_cell.angle_beta   90.00
_cell.angle_gamma   90.00
#
_symmetry.space_group_name_H-M   'P 1'
#
loop_
_entity.id
_entity.type
_entity.pdbx_description
1 polymer ?
#
loop_
_entity_poly.entity_id
_entity_poly.type
_entity_poly.pdbx_seq_one_letter_code
_entity_poly.pdbx_strand_id
1 'polypeptide(L)'
;MSDRELLWVGSSKQALLDMPEEVRREFGFVLRAVQQGQEHPSIKTWTGAAGVYEIRVNDPDSTYRTVYVANLPDAIYVLHAFQKKSMKGIKTSQRDKDMVRDGLGAARDHSRQVMAARATQAAPKRKEKKK
;
A
#
# COMPACT_ATOMS: atom_id res chain seq x y z
N MET A 1 -11.97 -8.65 15.27
CA MET A 1 -10.65 -8.18 14.80
C MET A 1 -10.88 -6.88 14.06
N SER A 2 -10.23 -5.79 14.47
CA SER A 2 -10.37 -4.51 13.78
C SER A 2 -9.51 -4.52 12.52
N ASP A 3 -10.02 -3.94 11.45
CA ASP A 3 -9.31 -3.84 10.19
C ASP A 3 -8.05 -2.99 10.34
N ARG A 4 -6.97 -3.41 9.68
CA ARG A 4 -5.79 -2.55 9.58
C ARG A 4 -6.13 -1.31 8.76
N GLU A 5 -5.68 -0.15 9.23
CA GLU A 5 -5.84 1.10 8.51
C GLU A 5 -5.14 1.02 7.14
N LEU A 6 -5.79 1.59 6.12
CA LEU A 6 -5.27 1.63 4.75
C LEU A 6 -5.06 3.09 4.34
N LEU A 7 -3.80 3.43 4.10
CA LEU A 7 -3.37 4.78 3.76
C LEU A 7 -2.92 4.83 2.30
N TRP A 8 -3.22 5.94 1.63
CA TRP A 8 -2.87 6.16 0.22
C TRP A 8 -1.70 7.12 0.13
N VAL A 9 -0.66 6.73 -0.61
CA VAL A 9 0.52 7.55 -0.82
C VAL A 9 0.42 8.30 -2.15
N GLY A 10 0.68 9.61 -2.13
CA GLY A 10 0.69 10.46 -3.32
C GLY A 10 -0.62 10.37 -4.12
N SER A 11 -0.50 10.18 -5.44
CA SER A 11 -1.65 10.10 -6.35
C SER A 11 -2.23 8.69 -6.52
N SER A 12 -1.81 7.71 -5.70
CA SER A 12 -2.22 6.30 -5.85
C SER A 12 -3.74 6.11 -5.79
N LYS A 13 -4.43 6.84 -4.90
CA LYS A 13 -5.89 6.80 -4.79
C LYS A 13 -6.56 7.30 -6.06
N GLN A 14 -6.13 8.45 -6.57
CA GLN A 14 -6.71 9.03 -7.77
C GLN A 14 -6.48 8.12 -8.98
N ALA A 15 -5.26 7.61 -9.14
CA ALA A 15 -4.92 6.70 -10.23
C ALA A 15 -5.75 5.41 -10.20
N LEU A 16 -6.10 4.89 -9.02
CA LEU A 16 -7.03 3.77 -8.90
C LEU A 16 -8.46 4.18 -9.24
N LEU A 17 -8.91 5.36 -8.79
CA LEU A 17 -10.25 5.86 -9.08
C LEU A 17 -10.49 6.16 -10.56
N ASP A 18 -9.44 6.44 -11.32
CA ASP A 18 -9.50 6.66 -12.77
C ASP A 18 -9.61 5.34 -13.58
N MET A 19 -9.51 4.18 -12.92
CA MET A 19 -9.64 2.87 -13.58
C MET A 19 -11.11 2.50 -13.85
N PRO A 20 -11.38 1.56 -14.77
CA PRO A 20 -12.72 1.05 -15.01
C PRO A 20 -13.40 0.54 -13.74
N GLU A 21 -14.73 0.64 -13.68
CA GLU A 21 -15.50 0.29 -12.48
C GLU A 21 -15.25 -1.14 -11.99
N GLU A 22 -15.20 -2.10 -12.91
CA GLU A 22 -15.00 -3.51 -12.58
C GLU A 22 -13.63 -3.75 -11.93
N VAL A 23 -12.60 -3.08 -12.46
CA VAL A 23 -11.23 -3.13 -11.94
C VAL A 23 -11.17 -2.51 -10.54
N ARG A 24 -11.84 -1.38 -10.33
CA ARG A 24 -11.91 -0.72 -9.00
C ARG A 24 -12.61 -1.61 -7.98
N ARG A 25 -13.70 -2.27 -8.38
CA ARG A 25 -14.46 -3.20 -7.53
C ARG A 25 -13.58 -4.38 -7.10
N GLU A 26 -12.84 -4.97 -8.03
CA GLU A 26 -11.93 -6.07 -7.71
C GLU A 26 -10.79 -5.62 -6.80
N PHE A 27 -10.14 -4.48 -7.08
CA PHE A 27 -9.13 -3.95 -6.16
C PHE A 27 -9.69 -3.67 -4.77
N GLY A 28 -10.90 -3.11 -4.67
CA GLY A 28 -11.56 -2.86 -3.39
C GLY A 28 -11.78 -4.14 -2.59
N PHE A 29 -12.25 -5.20 -3.25
CA PHE A 29 -12.42 -6.52 -2.63
C PHE A 29 -11.09 -7.10 -2.12
N VAL A 30 -10.03 -7.05 -2.94
CA VAL A 30 -8.72 -7.57 -2.55
C VAL A 30 -8.09 -6.73 -1.44
N LEU A 31 -8.16 -5.39 -1.51
CA LEU A 31 -7.64 -4.52 -0.45
C LEU A 31 -8.36 -4.73 0.88
N ARG A 32 -9.67 -5.03 0.85
CA ARG A 32 -10.43 -5.41 2.05
C ARG A 32 -9.85 -6.68 2.68
N ALA A 33 -9.55 -7.70 1.88
CA ALA A 33 -8.91 -8.93 2.35
C ALA A 33 -7.53 -8.64 2.96
N VAL A 34 -6.73 -7.76 2.34
CA VAL A 34 -5.43 -7.33 2.87
C VAL A 34 -5.58 -6.65 4.24
N GLN A 35 -6.58 -5.78 4.42
CA GLN A 35 -6.85 -5.13 5.72
C GLN A 35 -7.20 -6.13 6.82
N GLN A 36 -7.80 -7.27 6.46
CA GLN A 36 -8.16 -8.35 7.35
C GLN A 36 -7.02 -9.38 7.54
N GLY A 37 -5.87 -9.19 6.88
CA GLY A 37 -4.75 -10.14 6.92
C GLY A 37 -5.03 -11.45 6.19
N GLN A 38 -5.99 -11.46 5.26
CA GLN A 38 -6.33 -12.62 4.45
C GLN A 38 -5.47 -12.68 3.19
N GLU A 39 -5.22 -13.90 2.71
CA GLU A 39 -4.59 -14.13 1.42
C GLU A 39 -5.60 -14.03 0.27
N HIS A 40 -5.14 -13.60 -0.90
CA HIS A 40 -5.96 -13.56 -2.11
C HIS A 40 -5.10 -13.97 -3.32
N PRO A 41 -5.59 -14.81 -4.25
CA PRO A 41 -4.81 -15.32 -5.38
C PRO A 41 -4.26 -14.23 -6.32
N SER A 42 -4.94 -13.08 -6.41
CA SER A 42 -4.50 -11.90 -7.16
C SER A 42 -3.31 -11.16 -6.53
N ILE A 43 -2.96 -11.45 -5.27
CA ILE A 43 -1.81 -10.87 -4.58
C ILE A 43 -0.54 -11.61 -5.02
N LYS A 44 0.49 -10.84 -5.36
CA LYS A 44 1.84 -11.31 -5.70
C LYS A 44 2.88 -10.49 -4.96
N THR A 45 4.07 -11.03 -4.80
CA THR A 45 5.21 -10.27 -4.27
C THR A 45 5.72 -9.31 -5.35
N TRP A 46 6.07 -8.09 -4.93
CA TRP A 46 6.69 -7.12 -5.82
C TRP A 46 8.19 -7.40 -5.96
N THR A 47 8.67 -7.54 -7.20
CA THR A 47 10.11 -7.69 -7.45
C THR A 47 10.81 -6.34 -7.39
N GLY A 48 11.71 -6.17 -6.42
CA GLY A 48 12.53 -4.96 -6.27
C GLY A 48 12.45 -4.30 -4.90
N ALA A 49 11.55 -4.74 -4.02
CA ALA A 49 11.50 -4.30 -2.63
C ALA A 49 10.90 -5.36 -1.72
N ALA A 50 11.55 -5.67 -0.60
CA ALA A 50 11.07 -6.65 0.37
C ALA A 50 9.86 -6.12 1.16
N GLY A 51 8.88 -6.99 1.39
CA GLY A 51 7.63 -6.64 2.10
C GLY A 51 6.66 -5.78 1.29
N VAL A 52 6.93 -5.59 0.00
CA VAL A 52 6.05 -4.93 -0.96
C VAL A 52 5.34 -5.99 -1.80
N TYR A 53 4.06 -5.76 -2.03
CA TYR A 53 3.16 -6.67 -2.72
C TYR A 53 2.44 -5.92 -3.84
N GLU A 54 1.98 -6.64 -4.84
CA GLU A 54 1.15 -6.12 -5.92
C GLU A 54 -0.11 -6.96 -6.05
N ILE A 55 -1.24 -6.29 -6.31
CA ILE A 55 -2.48 -6.92 -6.75
C ILE A 55 -2.52 -6.79 -8.27
N ARG A 56 -2.81 -7.88 -8.97
CA ARG A 56 -2.97 -7.90 -10.43
C ARG A 56 -4.43 -8.17 -10.79
N VAL A 57 -5.03 -7.23 -11.51
CA VAL A 57 -6.40 -7.36 -12.04
C VAL A 57 -6.32 -7.25 -13.56
N ASN A 58 -7.00 -8.14 -14.27
CA ASN A 58 -7.05 -8.11 -15.73
C ASN A 58 -8.46 -7.78 -16.18
N ASP A 59 -8.53 -7.03 -17.26
CA ASP A 59 -9.72 -6.73 -18.06
C ASP A 59 -9.45 -7.26 -19.49
N PRO A 60 -10.45 -7.45 -20.38
CA PRO A 60 -10.21 -7.98 -21.71
C PRO A 60 -9.13 -7.22 -22.50
N ASP A 61 -9.00 -5.92 -22.26
CA ASP A 61 -8.11 -5.02 -23.00
C ASP A 61 -6.88 -4.55 -22.22
N SER A 62 -6.72 -4.89 -20.94
CA SER A 62 -5.58 -4.41 -20.14
C SER A 62 -5.30 -5.17 -18.85
N THR A 63 -4.09 -5.01 -18.33
CA THR A 63 -3.72 -5.45 -16.97
C THR A 63 -3.50 -4.22 -16.09
N TYR A 64 -4.14 -4.20 -14.93
CA TYR A 64 -4.01 -3.17 -13.92
C TYR A 64 -3.26 -3.71 -12.71
N ARG A 65 -2.50 -2.83 -12.05
CA ARG A 65 -1.73 -3.19 -10.86
C ARG A 65 -1.89 -2.14 -9.78
N THR A 66 -2.03 -2.62 -8.55
CA THR A 66 -2.01 -1.80 -7.34
C THR A 66 -0.93 -2.35 -6.41
N VAL A 67 0.02 -1.52 -6.02
CA VAL A 67 1.20 -1.91 -5.23
C VAL A 67 1.06 -1.35 -3.81
N TYR A 68 1.34 -2.18 -2.81
CA TYR A 68 1.21 -1.81 -1.40
C TYR A 68 2.31 -2.41 -0.53
N VAL A 69 2.51 -1.85 0.66
CA VAL A 69 3.39 -2.38 1.72
C VAL A 69 2.57 -2.63 2.98
N ALA A 70 2.74 -3.82 3.57
CA ALA A 70 1.97 -4.27 4.74
C ALA A 70 2.83 -4.67 5.95
N ASN A 71 4.16 -4.61 5.83
CA ASN A 71 5.09 -4.94 6.91
C ASN A 71 5.44 -3.76 7.84
N LEU A 72 4.81 -2.60 7.65
CA LEU A 72 4.92 -1.47 8.57
C LEU A 72 3.97 -1.68 9.77
N PRO A 73 4.33 -1.26 10.99
CA PRO A 73 3.60 -1.62 12.20
C PRO A 73 2.26 -0.89 12.39
N ASP A 74 2.06 0.23 11.71
CA ASP A 74 0.94 1.14 11.97
C ASP A 74 -0.21 0.99 10.98
N ALA A 75 0.08 0.81 9.68
CA ALA A 75 -0.92 0.77 8.62
C ALA A 75 -0.44 -0.01 7.39
N ILE A 76 -1.36 -0.31 6.48
CA ILE A 76 -1.08 -0.75 5.11
C ILE A 76 -1.02 0.50 4.23
N TYR A 77 0.01 0.61 3.40
CA TYR A 77 0.19 1.76 2.52
C TYR A 77 0.08 1.35 1.07
N VAL A 78 -0.87 1.94 0.35
CA VAL A 78 -0.96 1.82 -1.11
C VAL A 78 0.00 2.83 -1.74
N LEU A 79 1.00 2.32 -2.47
CA LEU A 79 2.14 3.08 -2.97
C LEU A 79 1.87 3.65 -4.36
N HIS A 80 1.31 2.83 -5.26
CA HIS A 80 1.09 3.19 -6.65
C HIS A 80 -0.02 2.33 -7.25
N ALA A 81 -0.79 2.89 -8.18
CA ALA A 81 -1.78 2.17 -8.97
C ALA A 81 -1.62 2.58 -10.44
N PHE A 82 -1.58 1.62 -11.36
CA PHE A 82 -1.33 1.91 -12.77
C PHE A 82 -1.88 0.84 -13.71
N GLN A 83 -2.21 1.28 -14.92
CA GLN A 83 -2.51 0.41 -16.06
C GLN A 83 -1.21 0.07 -16.79
N LYS A 84 -0.97 -1.22 -17.00
CA LYS A 84 0.17 -1.70 -17.78
C LYS A 84 -0.12 -1.49 -19.27
N LYS A 85 0.63 -0.58 -19.90
CA LYS A 85 0.44 -0.16 -21.30
C LYS A 85 0.61 -1.24 -22.38
N SER A 86 1.17 -2.42 -22.05
CA SER A 86 1.32 -3.53 -22.99
C SER A 86 0.92 -4.83 -22.31
N MET A 87 -0.01 -5.57 -22.91
CA MET A 87 -0.32 -6.92 -22.44
C MET A 87 0.87 -7.89 -22.61
N LYS A 88 1.59 -7.76 -23.73
CA LYS A 88 2.64 -8.72 -24.16
C LYS A 88 3.98 -8.58 -23.41
N GLY A 89 4.31 -7.40 -22.90
CA GLY A 89 5.57 -7.20 -22.16
C GLY A 89 5.48 -7.70 -20.72
N ILE A 90 6.33 -8.63 -20.28
CA ILE A 90 6.32 -9.11 -18.87
C ILE A 90 6.77 -8.02 -17.89
N LYS A 91 7.60 -7.07 -18.36
CA LYS A 91 8.30 -6.09 -17.52
C LYS A 91 7.43 -4.86 -17.22
N THR A 92 7.36 -4.50 -15.94
CA THR A 92 6.88 -3.19 -15.49
C THR A 92 7.87 -2.09 -15.92
N SER A 93 7.34 -0.92 -16.30
CA SER A 93 8.16 0.20 -16.76
C SER A 93 9.09 0.70 -15.65
N GLN A 94 10.22 1.31 -16.03
CA GLN A 94 11.14 1.88 -15.03
C GLN A 94 10.45 3.00 -14.23
N ARG A 95 9.63 3.81 -14.89
CA ARG A 95 8.84 4.86 -14.24
C ARG A 95 7.94 4.32 -13.14
N ASP A 96 7.20 3.24 -13.38
CA ASP A 96 6.32 2.65 -12.35
C ASP A 96 7.12 2.07 -11.18
N LYS A 97 8.31 1.52 -11.45
CA LYS A 97 9.22 1.06 -10.38
C LYS A 97 9.74 2.21 -9.53
N ASP A 98 10.09 3.32 -10.17
CA ASP A 98 10.56 4.52 -9.47
C ASP A 98 9.43 5.10 -8.59
N MET A 99 8.20 5.19 -9.11
CA MET A 99 7.01 5.60 -8.34
C MET A 99 6.79 4.72 -7.09
N VAL A 100 6.93 3.40 -7.22
CA VAL A 100 6.82 2.48 -6.08
C VAL A 100 7.93 2.71 -5.06
N ARG A 101 9.17 2.92 -5.51
CA ARG A 101 10.31 3.20 -4.62
C ARG A 101 10.09 4.50 -3.84
N ASP A 102 9.69 5.56 -4.54
CA ASP A 102 9.49 6.88 -3.94
C ASP A 102 8.31 6.85 -2.97
N GLY A 103 7.22 6.17 -3.33
CA GLY A 103 6.08 5.92 -2.44
C GLY A 103 6.47 5.11 -1.19
N LEU A 104 7.32 4.09 -1.33
CA LEU A 104 7.81 3.30 -0.20
C LEU A 104 8.65 4.15 0.78
N GLY A 105 9.45 5.08 0.25
CA GLY A 105 10.19 6.05 1.07
C GLY A 105 9.24 6.89 1.93
N ALA A 106 8.23 7.51 1.29
CA ALA A 106 7.23 8.32 1.98
C ALA A 106 6.44 7.52 3.03
N ALA A 107 6.05 6.27 2.72
CA ALA A 107 5.35 5.39 3.66
C ALA A 107 6.19 5.08 4.91
N ARG A 108 7.49 4.79 4.72
CA ARG A 108 8.41 4.53 5.84
C ARG A 108 8.64 5.76 6.70
N ASP A 109 8.77 6.92 6.09
CA ASP A 109 8.92 8.18 6.82
C ASP A 109 7.68 8.52 7.64
N HIS A 110 6.48 8.38 7.06
CA HIS A 110 5.22 8.56 7.78
C HIS A 110 5.09 7.57 8.94
N SER A 111 5.30 6.28 8.68
CA SER A 111 5.27 5.24 9.72
C SER A 111 6.24 5.53 10.86
N ARG A 112 7.48 5.95 10.56
CA ARG A 112 8.46 6.36 11.57
C ARG A 112 7.96 7.51 12.44
N GLN A 113 7.36 8.54 11.83
CA GLN A 113 6.81 9.69 12.56
C GLN A 113 5.63 9.28 13.45
N VAL A 114 4.71 8.46 12.94
CA VAL A 114 3.57 7.92 13.70
C VAL A 114 4.05 7.11 14.91
N MET A 115 5.02 6.23 14.70
CA MET A 115 5.55 5.39 15.79
C MET A 115 6.31 6.21 16.82
N ALA A 116 7.08 7.23 16.41
CA ALA A 116 7.74 8.15 17.33
C ALA A 116 6.72 8.93 18.18
N ALA A 117 5.68 9.49 17.54
CA ALA A 117 4.62 10.21 18.23
C ALA A 117 3.84 9.32 19.23
N ARG A 118 3.59 8.05 18.87
CA ARG A 118 2.97 7.06 19.77
C ARG A 118 3.87 6.74 20.97
N ALA A 119 5.17 6.59 20.77
CA ALA A 119 6.12 6.34 21.84
C ALA A 119 6.22 7.52 22.84
N THR A 120 6.20 8.76 22.36
CA THR A 120 6.20 9.96 23.22
C THR A 120 4.93 10.06 24.07
N GLN A 121 3.77 9.67 23.52
CA GLN A 121 2.49 9.69 24.24
C GLN A 121 2.34 8.56 25.27
N ALA A 122 3.04 7.43 25.07
CA ALA A 122 2.99 6.29 25.98
C ALA A 122 3.92 6.42 27.21
N ALA A 123 4.79 7.44 27.27
CA ALA A 123 5.65 7.68 28.42
C ALA A 123 4.81 8.19 29.62
N PRO A 124 4.81 7.49 30.78
CA PRO A 124 4.04 7.93 31.93
C PRO A 124 4.62 9.26 32.45
N LYS A 125 3.75 10.27 32.65
CA LYS A 125 4.10 11.48 33.40
C LYS A 125 4.63 11.03 34.76
N ARG A 126 5.96 11.09 34.95
CA ARG A 126 6.62 10.84 36.23
C ARG A 126 6.01 11.81 37.22
N LYS A 127 5.09 11.34 38.08
CA LYS A 127 4.51 12.16 39.14
C LYS A 127 5.64 12.62 40.03
N GLU A 128 5.97 13.90 39.94
CA GLU A 128 6.91 14.57 40.81
C GLU A 128 6.31 14.55 42.21
N LYS A 129 6.76 13.60 43.05
CA LYS A 129 6.45 13.59 44.48
C LYS A 129 7.15 14.80 45.10
N LYS A 130 6.42 15.90 45.22
CA LYS A 130 6.87 17.06 45.99
C LYS A 130 6.74 16.71 47.47
N LYS A 131 7.92 16.66 48.08
CA LYS A 131 8.33 16.69 49.49
C LYS A 131 7.25 16.89 50.55
#